data_AF-A0A093HRP1-F1
#
_entry.id   AF-A0A093HRP1-F1
#
_cell.length_a   1.000
_cell.length_b   1.000
_cell.length_c   1.000
_cell.angle_alpha   90.00
_cell.angle_beta   90.00
_cell.angle_gamma   90.00
#
_symmetry.space_group_name_H-M   'P 1'
#
loop_
_entity.id
_entity.type
_entity.pdbx_description
1 polymer ?
#
loop_
_entity_poly.entity_id
_entity_poly.type
_entity_poly.pdbx_seq_one_letter_code
_entity_poly.pdbx_strand_id
1 'polypeptide(L)'
;SDFPELVLTEEERQLLEKEGVSLPTCLPLTKAEEQLLKKVRRKIRNKQSAQDSRRRRKIYVDGLENRVAACTAQNHELEKKVQQLQQQNTSLLEQLQKLQALVRQYTAITTTGKTRVMVMVLSFCLILSPSICSFGSREPQPELRVLSRQIREIPNEVAPDVQDD
;
A
#
# COMPACT_ATOMS: atom_id res chain seq x y z
N SER A 1 -64.77 46.15 -32.86
CA SER A 1 -65.26 45.01 -32.08
C SER A 1 -64.47 44.95 -30.80
N ASP A 2 -65.15 45.02 -29.65
CA ASP A 2 -64.60 45.47 -28.36
C ASP A 2 -64.17 44.31 -27.44
N PHE A 3 -63.62 43.24 -28.01
CA PHE A 3 -63.30 42.02 -27.28
C PHE A 3 -61.82 41.65 -27.39
N PRO A 4 -61.16 41.26 -26.27
CA PRO A 4 -59.75 40.90 -26.28
C PRO A 4 -59.48 39.58 -27.03
N GLU A 5 -58.32 39.49 -27.68
CA GLU A 5 -57.89 38.33 -28.47
C GLU A 5 -57.48 37.15 -27.57
N LEU A 6 -57.82 35.93 -27.97
CA LEU A 6 -57.38 34.70 -27.33
C LEU A 6 -55.93 34.39 -27.71
N VAL A 7 -55.02 34.56 -26.77
CA VAL A 7 -53.60 34.21 -26.96
C VAL A 7 -53.37 32.74 -26.61
N LEU A 8 -52.97 31.95 -27.62
CA LEU A 8 -52.59 30.54 -27.50
C LEU A 8 -51.10 30.38 -27.81
N THR A 9 -50.41 29.53 -27.07
CA THR A 9 -49.03 29.15 -27.41
C THR A 9 -49.03 28.23 -28.64
N GLU A 10 -47.87 28.12 -29.31
CA GLU A 10 -47.72 27.25 -30.47
C GLU A 10 -48.07 25.78 -30.13
N GLU A 11 -47.65 25.29 -28.96
CA GLU A 11 -47.98 23.95 -28.50
C GLU A 11 -49.48 23.76 -28.23
N GLU A 12 -50.16 24.79 -27.70
CA GLU A 12 -51.60 24.77 -27.50
C GLU A 12 -52.35 24.72 -28.84
N ARG A 13 -51.94 25.54 -29.82
CA ARG A 13 -52.50 25.55 -31.18
C ARG A 13 -52.33 24.21 -31.86
N GLN A 14 -51.11 23.65 -31.84
CA GLN A 14 -50.82 22.34 -32.44
C GLN A 14 -51.61 21.21 -31.80
N LEU A 15 -51.82 21.24 -30.48
CA LEU A 15 -52.58 20.20 -29.80
C LEU A 15 -54.09 20.33 -30.08
N LEU A 16 -54.61 21.55 -30.16
CA LEU A 16 -55.99 21.81 -30.56
C LEU A 16 -56.26 21.35 -32.00
N GLU A 17 -55.35 21.64 -32.93
CA GLU A 17 -55.42 21.20 -34.33
C GLU A 17 -55.39 19.67 -34.44
N LYS A 18 -54.50 18.99 -33.70
CA LYS A 18 -54.46 17.52 -33.63
C LYS A 18 -55.72 16.89 -33.06
N GLU A 19 -56.40 17.58 -32.15
CA GLU A 19 -57.67 17.13 -31.58
C GLU A 19 -58.87 17.52 -32.46
N GLY A 20 -58.63 18.23 -33.58
CA GLY A 20 -59.66 18.64 -34.52
C GLY A 20 -60.60 19.71 -33.99
N VAL A 21 -60.15 20.49 -32.99
CA VAL A 21 -61.01 21.50 -32.35
C VAL A 21 -60.49 22.91 -32.60
N SER A 22 -61.37 23.76 -33.15
CA SER A 22 -61.13 25.19 -33.33
C SER A 22 -61.74 25.98 -32.16
N LEU A 23 -60.97 26.92 -31.62
CA LEU A 23 -61.47 27.91 -30.65
C LEU A 23 -61.68 29.27 -31.33
N PRO A 24 -62.65 30.08 -30.88
CA PRO A 24 -62.79 31.47 -31.29
C PRO A 24 -61.51 32.29 -31.06
N THR A 25 -61.21 33.21 -31.96
CA THR A 25 -60.02 34.09 -31.87
C THR A 25 -60.19 35.21 -30.85
N CYS A 26 -61.42 35.51 -30.42
CA CYS A 26 -61.74 36.58 -29.48
C CYS A 26 -62.51 36.04 -28.27
N LEU A 27 -62.32 36.67 -27.12
CA LEU A 27 -63.07 36.40 -25.89
C LEU A 27 -64.47 37.05 -25.95
N PRO A 28 -65.42 36.68 -25.08
CA PRO A 28 -65.37 35.58 -24.11
C PRO A 28 -65.58 34.21 -24.76
N LEU A 29 -64.95 33.18 -24.19
CA LEU A 29 -65.22 31.79 -24.55
C LEU A 29 -66.48 31.29 -23.86
N THR A 30 -67.20 30.37 -24.50
CA THR A 30 -68.24 29.59 -23.85
C THR A 30 -67.63 28.69 -22.77
N LYS A 31 -68.43 28.32 -21.77
CA LYS A 31 -67.99 27.40 -20.70
C LYS A 31 -67.42 26.08 -21.24
N ALA A 32 -67.93 25.59 -22.37
CA ALA A 32 -67.43 24.38 -23.01
C ALA A 32 -66.02 24.56 -23.58
N GLU A 33 -65.77 25.67 -24.26
CA GLU A 33 -64.48 26.03 -24.85
C GLU A 33 -63.41 26.27 -23.78
N GLU A 34 -63.76 26.94 -22.67
CA GLU A 34 -62.85 27.11 -21.54
C GLU A 34 -62.42 25.77 -20.94
N GLN A 35 -63.36 24.83 -20.78
CA GLN A 35 -63.04 23.49 -20.26
C GLN A 35 -62.15 22.71 -21.23
N LEU A 36 -62.34 22.87 -22.53
CA LEU A 36 -61.46 22.26 -23.53
C LEU A 36 -60.05 22.84 -23.46
N LEU A 37 -59.90 24.17 -23.48
CA LEU A 37 -58.59 24.82 -23.36
C LEU A 37 -57.88 24.42 -22.06
N LYS A 38 -58.62 24.29 -20.96
CA LYS A 38 -58.10 23.76 -19.69
C LYS A 38 -57.58 22.32 -19.80
N LYS A 39 -58.29 21.44 -20.53
CA LYS A 39 -57.84 20.06 -20.79
C LYS A 39 -56.56 20.03 -21.63
N VAL A 40 -56.49 20.84 -22.69
CA VAL A 40 -55.29 20.98 -23.55
C VAL A 40 -54.08 21.43 -22.72
N ARG A 41 -54.24 22.51 -21.94
CA ARG A 41 -53.20 23.00 -21.02
C ARG A 41 -52.75 21.95 -20.00
N ARG A 42 -53.70 21.16 -19.48
CA ARG A 42 -53.38 20.05 -18.56
C ARG A 42 -52.60 18.93 -19.27
N LYS A 43 -52.96 18.57 -20.50
CA LYS A 43 -52.25 17.57 -21.31
C LYS A 43 -50.80 17.99 -21.56
N ILE A 44 -50.56 19.26 -21.90
CA ILE A 44 -49.21 19.82 -22.11
C ILE A 44 -48.37 19.73 -20.82
N ARG A 45 -48.88 20.22 -19.67
CA ARG A 45 -48.14 20.13 -18.40
C ARG A 45 -47.86 18.69 -17.96
N ASN A 46 -48.78 17.76 -18.23
CA ASN A 46 -48.59 16.36 -17.91
C ASN A 46 -47.51 15.73 -18.81
N LYS A 47 -47.50 16.06 -20.11
CA LYS A 47 -46.45 15.63 -21.03
C LYS A 47 -45.07 16.07 -20.55
N GLN A 48 -44.90 17.35 -20.19
CA GLN A 48 -43.64 17.86 -19.63
C GLN A 48 -43.26 17.16 -18.33
N SER A 49 -44.19 17.06 -17.37
CA SER A 49 -43.94 16.38 -16.09
C SER A 49 -43.52 14.92 -16.26
N ALA A 50 -44.17 14.20 -17.18
CA ALA A 50 -43.83 12.81 -17.50
C ALA A 50 -42.45 12.69 -18.15
N GLN A 51 -42.11 13.60 -19.05
CA GLN A 51 -40.78 13.65 -19.68
C GLN A 51 -39.68 13.94 -18.67
N ASP A 52 -39.88 14.93 -17.79
CA ASP A 52 -38.90 15.27 -16.75
C ASP A 52 -38.74 14.15 -15.73
N SER A 53 -39.83 13.47 -15.38
CA SER A 53 -39.76 12.27 -14.53
C SER A 53 -38.91 11.18 -15.18
N ARG A 54 -39.15 10.89 -16.47
CA ARG A 54 -38.34 9.93 -17.23
C ARG A 54 -36.88 10.35 -17.33
N ARG A 55 -36.61 11.63 -17.57
CA ARG A 55 -35.25 12.20 -17.62
C ARG A 55 -34.55 12.04 -16.27
N ARG A 56 -35.19 12.40 -15.16
CA ARG A 56 -34.64 12.23 -13.81
C ARG A 56 -34.33 10.77 -13.49
N ARG A 57 -35.25 9.85 -13.83
CA ARG A 57 -35.01 8.41 -13.66
C ARG A 57 -33.82 7.93 -14.47
N LYS A 58 -33.71 8.36 -15.74
CA LYS A 58 -32.56 8.02 -16.58
C LYS A 58 -31.24 8.49 -15.95
N ILE A 59 -31.14 9.76 -15.59
CA ILE A 59 -29.94 10.33 -14.97
C ILE A 59 -29.56 9.57 -13.68
N TYR A 60 -30.55 9.20 -12.87
CA TYR A 60 -30.31 8.42 -11.66
C TYR A 60 -29.76 7.02 -11.96
N VAL A 61 -30.36 6.31 -12.91
CA VAL A 61 -29.90 4.97 -13.32
C VAL A 61 -28.51 5.04 -13.93
N ASP A 62 -28.29 5.95 -14.89
CA ASP A 62 -26.96 6.19 -15.49
C ASP A 62 -25.92 6.52 -14.41
N GLY A 63 -26.29 7.30 -13.39
CA GLY A 63 -25.44 7.60 -12.24
C GLY A 63 -25.12 6.39 -11.37
N LEU A 64 -26.06 5.47 -11.17
CA LEU A 64 -25.82 4.20 -10.48
C LEU A 64 -24.88 3.30 -11.30
N GLU A 65 -25.14 3.16 -12.59
CA GLU A 65 -24.31 2.36 -13.51
C GLU A 65 -22.87 2.86 -13.52
N ASN A 66 -22.66 4.18 -13.59
CA ASN A 66 -21.34 4.80 -13.51
C ASN A 66 -20.63 4.52 -12.18
N ARG A 67 -21.35 4.58 -11.05
CA ARG A 67 -20.78 4.26 -9.72
C ARG A 67 -20.39 2.81 -9.59
N VAL A 68 -21.22 1.89 -10.11
CA VAL A 68 -20.90 0.46 -10.15
C VAL A 68 -19.67 0.23 -11.01
N ALA A 69 -19.61 0.79 -12.22
CA ALA A 69 -18.46 0.66 -13.11
C ALA A 69 -17.17 1.16 -12.45
N ALA A 70 -17.20 2.33 -11.80
CA ALA A 70 -16.05 2.88 -11.07
C ALA A 70 -15.61 1.99 -9.90
N CYS A 71 -16.56 1.51 -9.10
CA CYS A 71 -16.27 0.61 -7.98
C CYS A 71 -15.70 -0.73 -8.46
N THR A 72 -16.25 -1.30 -9.53
CA THR A 72 -15.74 -2.53 -10.14
C THR A 72 -14.31 -2.35 -10.66
N ALA A 73 -14.01 -1.23 -11.32
CA ALA A 73 -12.67 -0.93 -11.78
C ALA A 73 -11.67 -0.80 -10.62
N GLN A 74 -12.06 -0.11 -9.54
CA GLN A 74 -11.24 0.01 -8.33
C GLN A 74 -11.03 -1.34 -7.63
N ASN A 75 -12.07 -2.17 -7.50
CA ASN A 75 -11.95 -3.50 -6.94
C ASN A 75 -10.95 -4.35 -7.72
N HIS A 76 -11.00 -4.29 -9.06
CA HIS A 76 -10.06 -5.03 -9.90
C HIS A 76 -8.61 -4.55 -9.73
N GLU A 77 -8.39 -3.24 -9.54
CA GLU A 77 -7.06 -2.70 -9.24
C GLU A 77 -6.55 -3.16 -7.86
N LEU A 78 -7.44 -3.18 -6.86
CA LEU A 78 -7.11 -3.67 -5.53
C LEU A 78 -6.79 -5.17 -5.53
N GLU A 79 -7.55 -5.98 -6.26
CA GLU A 79 -7.26 -7.41 -6.44
C GLU A 79 -5.88 -7.63 -7.03
N LYS A 80 -5.49 -6.87 -8.06
CA LYS A 80 -4.14 -6.93 -8.63
C LYS A 80 -3.05 -6.59 -7.61
N LYS A 81 -3.26 -5.54 -6.81
CA LYS A 81 -2.33 -5.15 -5.74
C LYS A 81 -2.20 -6.25 -4.69
N VAL A 82 -3.31 -6.85 -4.28
CA VAL A 82 -3.30 -7.98 -3.33
C VAL A 82 -2.53 -9.16 -3.91
N GLN A 83 -2.77 -9.53 -5.17
CA GLN A 83 -2.07 -10.62 -5.82
C GLN A 83 -0.55 -10.35 -5.91
N GLN A 84 -0.16 -9.14 -6.27
CA GLN A 84 1.25 -8.73 -6.32
C GLN A 84 1.90 -8.81 -4.94
N LEU A 85 1.24 -8.28 -3.90
CA LEU A 85 1.75 -8.32 -2.54
C LEU A 85 1.86 -9.76 -2.01
N GLN A 86 0.91 -10.63 -2.34
CA GLN A 86 0.97 -12.05 -2.00
C GLN A 86 2.19 -12.72 -2.63
N GLN A 87 2.43 -12.50 -3.92
CA GLN A 87 3.61 -13.04 -4.62
C GLN A 87 4.92 -12.55 -3.98
N GLN A 88 5.00 -11.27 -3.65
CA GLN A 88 6.16 -10.70 -2.96
C GLN A 88 6.35 -11.31 -1.58
N ASN A 89 5.29 -11.48 -0.79
CA ASN A 89 5.36 -12.11 0.53
C ASN A 89 5.85 -13.56 0.44
N THR A 90 5.32 -14.35 -0.50
CA THR A 90 5.76 -15.73 -0.72
C THR A 90 7.25 -15.78 -1.06
N SER A 91 7.70 -14.93 -1.99
CA SER A 91 9.12 -14.85 -2.38
C SER A 91 10.03 -14.48 -1.20
N LEU A 92 9.64 -13.48 -0.40
CA LEU A 92 10.40 -13.08 0.79
C LEU A 92 10.45 -14.21 1.83
N LEU A 93 9.34 -14.92 2.03
CA LEU A 93 9.26 -16.04 2.95
C LEU A 93 10.17 -17.20 2.51
N GLU A 94 10.22 -17.51 1.21
CA GLU A 94 11.16 -18.48 0.65
C GLU A 94 12.63 -18.06 0.85
N GLN A 95 12.95 -16.77 0.68
CA GLN A 95 14.29 -16.24 0.94
C GLN A 95 14.67 -16.39 2.42
N LEU A 96 13.76 -16.06 3.34
CA LEU A 96 13.96 -16.24 4.77
C LEU A 96 14.18 -17.71 5.14
N GLN A 97 13.42 -18.63 4.56
CA GLN A 97 13.61 -20.08 4.77
C GLN A 97 14.99 -20.55 4.30
N LYS A 98 15.45 -20.08 3.13
CA LYS A 98 16.80 -20.39 2.61
C LYS A 98 17.89 -19.87 3.55
N LEU A 99 17.78 -18.63 4.01
CA LEU A 99 18.72 -18.05 4.96
C LEU A 99 18.71 -18.78 6.30
N GLN A 100 17.54 -19.12 6.83
CA GLN A 100 17.40 -19.89 8.07
C GLN A 100 18.05 -21.28 7.95
N ALA A 101 17.93 -21.94 6.80
CA ALA A 101 18.59 -23.22 6.53
C ALA A 101 20.12 -23.07 6.53
N LEU A 102 20.67 -22.05 5.90
CA LEU A 102 22.12 -21.77 5.89
C LEU A 102 22.66 -21.47 7.29
N VAL A 103 21.94 -20.65 8.08
CA VAL A 103 22.33 -20.36 9.48
C VAL A 103 22.29 -21.62 10.35
N ARG A 104 21.26 -22.47 10.18
CA ARG A 104 21.18 -23.78 10.87
C ARG A 104 22.33 -24.70 10.48
N GLN A 105 22.70 -24.76 9.20
CA GLN A 105 23.85 -25.55 8.75
C GLN A 105 25.16 -25.06 9.36
N TYR A 106 25.39 -23.74 9.36
CA TYR A 106 26.60 -23.15 9.96
C TYR A 106 26.69 -23.41 11.47
N THR A 107 25.60 -23.20 12.20
CA THR A 107 25.54 -23.46 13.65
C THR A 107 25.66 -24.94 13.99
N ALA A 108 25.16 -25.85 13.14
CA ALA A 108 25.32 -27.29 13.31
C ALA A 108 26.79 -27.76 13.16
N ILE A 109 27.54 -27.14 12.24
CA ILE A 109 28.98 -27.43 12.02
C ILE A 109 29.81 -26.98 13.23
N THR A 110 29.43 -25.88 13.90
CA THR A 110 30.16 -25.35 15.07
C THR A 110 29.77 -26.01 16.40
N THR A 111 28.58 -26.62 16.50
CA THR A 111 27.98 -26.97 17.82
C THR A 111 28.05 -28.44 18.22
N THR A 112 28.33 -29.40 17.33
CA THR A 112 28.10 -30.82 17.69
C THR A 112 29.37 -31.65 17.57
N GLY A 113 30.01 -31.95 18.69
CA GLY A 113 31.17 -32.84 18.77
C GLY A 113 32.51 -32.13 18.70
N LYS A 114 32.86 -31.49 17.58
CA LYS A 114 34.24 -31.03 17.35
C LYS A 114 34.74 -29.98 18.34
N THR A 115 33.99 -28.90 18.58
CA THR A 115 34.39 -27.84 19.52
C THR A 115 34.35 -28.33 20.96
N ARG A 116 33.34 -29.12 21.34
CA ARG A 116 33.20 -29.67 22.70
C ARG A 116 34.31 -30.69 23.01
N VAL A 117 34.59 -31.60 22.07
CA VAL A 117 35.68 -32.57 22.18
C VAL A 117 37.03 -31.86 22.15
N MET A 118 37.23 -30.85 21.30
CA MET A 118 38.47 -30.07 21.28
C MET A 118 38.70 -29.32 22.60
N VAL A 119 37.66 -28.71 23.18
CA VAL A 119 37.74 -28.05 24.49
C VAL A 119 37.99 -29.08 25.61
N MET A 120 37.36 -30.26 25.57
CA MET A 120 37.61 -31.35 26.53
C MET A 120 39.03 -31.94 26.40
N VAL A 121 39.54 -32.12 25.18
CA VAL A 121 40.90 -32.60 24.93
C VAL A 121 41.91 -31.54 25.38
N LEU A 122 41.68 -30.27 25.06
CA LEU A 122 42.55 -29.17 25.47
C LEU A 122 42.59 -29.03 27.00
N SER A 123 41.44 -29.09 27.67
CA SER A 123 41.38 -29.02 29.13
C SER A 123 42.03 -30.24 29.79
N PHE A 124 41.85 -31.44 29.22
CA PHE A 124 42.50 -32.66 29.70
C PHE A 124 44.03 -32.63 29.50
N CYS A 125 44.52 -32.12 28.37
CA CYS A 125 45.94 -31.91 28.12
C CYS A 125 46.58 -30.94 29.13
N LEU A 126 45.86 -29.90 29.56
CA LEU A 126 46.34 -28.95 30.56
C LEU A 126 46.31 -29.53 31.99
N ILE A 127 45.42 -30.47 32.30
CA ILE A 127 45.29 -31.07 33.64
C ILE A 127 46.24 -32.25 33.84
N LEU A 128 46.44 -33.11 32.83
CA LEU A 128 47.29 -34.30 32.94
C LEU A 128 48.79 -34.04 32.71
N SER A 129 49.13 -32.86 32.22
CA SER A 129 50.52 -32.50 31.95
C SER A 129 51.00 -31.49 32.99
N PRO A 130 51.89 -31.85 33.93
CA PRO A 130 52.56 -30.85 34.76
C PRO A 130 53.57 -30.01 33.96
N SER A 131 53.81 -30.33 32.68
CA SER A 131 55.07 -29.97 32.00
C SER A 131 54.96 -29.36 30.59
N ILE A 132 53.77 -28.99 30.07
CA ILE A 132 53.70 -28.21 28.81
C ILE A 132 53.75 -26.68 29.02
N CYS A 133 53.96 -26.24 30.27
CA CYS A 133 54.58 -24.95 30.60
C CYS A 133 56.06 -25.11 31.01
N SER A 134 56.71 -26.21 30.63
CA SER A 134 58.17 -26.35 30.68
C SER A 134 58.69 -26.77 29.31
N PHE A 135 58.39 -25.95 28.29
CA PHE A 135 59.07 -25.99 27.00
C PHE A 135 59.94 -24.72 26.92
N GLY A 136 61.24 -24.74 27.17
CA GLY A 136 62.09 -25.79 27.69
C GLY A 136 63.31 -25.13 28.33
N SER A 137 63.67 -25.58 29.53
CA SER A 137 64.98 -25.35 30.11
C SER A 137 65.42 -26.63 30.78
N ARG A 138 66.35 -27.36 30.15
CA ARG A 138 67.41 -28.05 30.88
C ARG A 138 68.59 -28.40 29.97
N GLU A 139 69.61 -27.56 30.05
CA GLU A 139 71.01 -27.93 29.79
C GLU A 139 71.42 -29.19 30.58
N PRO A 140 72.40 -29.94 30.06
CA PRO A 140 73.55 -30.39 30.82
C PRO A 140 74.74 -29.45 30.56
N GLN A 141 75.15 -28.70 31.58
CA GLN A 141 76.41 -27.94 31.61
C GLN A 141 77.62 -28.88 31.48
N PRO A 142 78.69 -28.42 30.82
CA PRO A 142 80.00 -28.50 31.47
C PRO A 142 80.79 -27.17 31.41
N GLU A 143 81.44 -26.92 32.55
CA GLU A 143 82.73 -26.24 32.72
C GLU A 143 82.82 -24.71 32.70
N LEU A 144 83.50 -24.23 33.75
CA LEU A 144 83.84 -22.84 34.06
C LEU A 144 84.49 -22.09 32.89
N ARG A 145 84.03 -20.87 32.64
CA ARG A 145 84.96 -19.76 32.37
C ARG A 145 84.41 -18.41 32.81
N VAL A 146 85.06 -17.90 33.85
CA VAL A 146 84.99 -16.53 34.37
C VAL A 146 85.52 -15.54 33.33
N LEU A 147 84.82 -14.41 33.15
CA LEU A 147 85.25 -13.04 32.79
C LEU A 147 84.07 -12.36 32.07
N SER A 148 83.66 -11.13 32.29
CA SER A 148 83.94 -10.07 33.26
C SER A 148 83.06 -8.89 32.82
N ARG A 149 82.46 -8.20 33.79
CA ARG A 149 82.22 -6.74 33.85
C ARG A 149 81.86 -6.02 32.53
N GLN A 150 80.70 -5.37 32.49
CA GLN A 150 80.63 -3.90 32.64
C GLN A 150 79.19 -3.41 32.85
N ILE A 151 78.97 -2.78 33.99
CA ILE A 151 77.76 -2.02 34.35
C ILE A 151 77.87 -0.65 33.66
N ARG A 152 76.77 -0.16 33.07
CA ARG A 152 76.56 1.29 32.95
C ARG A 152 75.08 1.62 33.22
N GLU A 153 74.95 2.57 34.12
CA GLU A 153 73.76 3.12 34.75
C GLU A 153 73.01 4.16 33.88
N ILE A 154 71.66 4.20 34.04
CA ILE A 154 70.78 5.38 34.39
C ILE A 154 70.58 6.49 33.31
N PRO A 155 69.43 7.23 33.23
CA PRO A 155 68.02 6.92 33.57
C PRO A 155 66.92 7.67 32.74
N ASN A 156 65.67 7.45 33.15
CA ASN A 156 64.53 8.38 33.29
C ASN A 156 63.82 9.06 32.10
N GLU A 157 62.48 8.95 32.20
CA GLU A 157 61.43 9.99 32.05
C GLU A 157 61.43 10.90 30.81
N VAL A 158 60.30 10.92 30.11
CA VAL A 158 59.40 12.10 29.97
C VAL A 158 58.31 11.72 28.96
N ALA A 159 57.06 11.71 29.42
CA ALA A 159 55.89 11.91 28.55
C ALA A 159 55.82 13.40 28.15
N PRO A 160 55.21 13.75 27.00
CA PRO A 160 53.90 14.35 27.17
C PRO A 160 52.88 13.98 26.09
N ASP A 161 51.65 13.92 26.59
CA ASP A 161 50.38 14.33 25.96
C ASP A 161 50.52 15.56 25.03
N VAL A 162 49.84 15.57 23.88
CA VAL A 162 49.04 16.70 23.33
C VAL A 162 48.17 16.20 22.16
N GLN A 163 46.94 16.72 22.15
CA GLN A 163 45.75 16.46 21.34
C GLN A 163 45.66 17.33 20.05
N ASP A 164 44.57 17.12 19.30
CA ASP A 164 43.96 17.93 18.21
C ASP A 164 44.52 17.63 16.79
N ASP A 165 43.76 17.28 15.74
CA ASP A 165 42.33 17.38 15.36
C ASP A 165 41.69 16.03 14.93
#